data_AF-A0A3P7PH03-F1
#
_entry.id   AF-A0A3P7PH03-F1
#
_cell.length_a   1.000
_cell.length_b   1.000
_cell.length_c   1.000
_cell.angle_alpha   90.00
_cell.angle_beta   90.00
_cell.angle_gamma   90.00
#
_symmetry.space_group_name_H-M   'P 1'
#
loop_
_entity.id
_entity.type
_entity.pdbx_description
1 polymer ?
#
loop_
_entity_poly.entity_id
_entity_poly.type
_entity_poly.pdbx_seq_one_letter_code
_entity_poly.pdbx_strand_id
1 'polypeptide(L)' 'MADTVLFFQKSVDINSVPLTEPVPGLSEAKYLKKIQVKPFDTKLSKLNNGLSVASEPHYGIYCTVGILSTDFK' A
#
# COMPACT_ATOMS: atom_id res chain seq x y z
N MET A 1 -2.09 -1.36 -31.63
CA MET A 1 -0.84 -1.95 -32.12
C MET A 1 0.24 -1.48 -31.17
N ALA A 2 0.61 -2.23 -30.12
CA ALA A 2 1.20 -3.58 -30.17
C ALA A 2 2.41 -3.52 -31.14
N ASP A 3 3.68 -3.62 -30.74
CA ASP A 3 4.22 -4.51 -29.74
C ASP A 3 5.63 -4.07 -29.27
N THR A 4 5.80 -4.17 -27.96
CA THR A 4 6.93 -4.87 -27.34
C THR A 4 8.33 -4.38 -27.71
N VAL A 5 8.80 -3.40 -26.93
CA VAL A 5 10.24 -3.32 -26.60
C VAL A 5 10.63 -4.61 -25.89
N LEU A 6 11.00 -5.62 -26.67
CA LEU A 6 11.69 -6.81 -26.21
C LEU A 6 13.04 -6.37 -25.65
N PHE A 7 13.05 -5.92 -24.39
CA PHE A 7 14.24 -5.98 -23.56
C PHE A 7 14.55 -7.46 -23.33
N PHE A 8 15.19 -8.11 -24.31
CA PHE A 8 15.96 -9.31 -24.04
C PHE A 8 17.16 -8.89 -23.20
N GLN A 9 16.93 -8.58 -21.93
CA GLN A 9 17.99 -8.58 -20.96
C GLN A 9 18.46 -10.01 -20.83
N LYS A 10 19.75 -10.21 -21.07
CA LYS A 10 20.50 -11.41 -20.67
C LYS A 10 19.99 -11.82 -19.29
N SER A 11 19.49 -13.04 -19.16
CA SER A 11 18.92 -13.55 -17.91
C SER A 11 19.94 -13.39 -16.79
N VAL A 12 19.74 -12.38 -15.93
CA VAL A 12 20.54 -12.20 -14.73
C VAL A 12 20.08 -13.24 -13.73
N ASP A 13 20.99 -14.02 -13.17
CA ASP A 13 20.67 -14.87 -12.03
C ASP A 13 20.37 -13.95 -10.84
N ILE A 14 19.09 -13.82 -10.51
CA ILE A 14 18.60 -12.93 -9.45
C ILE A 14 19.22 -13.27 -8.08
N ASN A 15 19.68 -14.52 -7.88
CA ASN A 15 20.34 -14.93 -6.64
C ASN A 15 21.79 -14.42 -6.53
N SER A 16 22.34 -13.91 -7.63
CA SER A 16 23.70 -13.34 -7.69
C SER A 16 23.72 -11.82 -7.51
N VAL A 17 22.57 -11.14 -7.55
CA VAL A 17 22.47 -9.69 -7.38
C VAL A 17 22.50 -9.34 -5.89
N PRO A 18 23.43 -8.49 -5.43
CA PRO A 18 23.44 -8.02 -4.04
C PRO A 18 22.14 -7.30 -3.67
N LEU A 19 21.63 -7.51 -2.45
CA LEU A 19 20.41 -6.82 -1.97
C LEU A 19 20.57 -5.30 -1.83
N THR A 20 21.80 -4.79 -1.92
CA THR A 20 22.13 -3.36 -1.94
C THR A 20 21.98 -2.73 -3.32
N GLU A 21 21.85 -3.55 -4.37
CA GLU A 21 21.73 -3.11 -5.76
C GLU A 21 20.31 -3.40 -6.29
N PRO A 22 19.74 -2.52 -7.12
CA PRO A 22 18.45 -2.78 -7.75
C PRO A 22 18.57 -3.93 -8.75
N VAL A 23 17.56 -4.80 -8.78
CA VAL A 23 17.49 -5.89 -9.75
C VAL A 23 17.36 -5.30 -11.17
N PRO A 24 18.29 -5.61 -12.09
CA PRO A 24 18.22 -5.11 -13.46
C PRO A 24 16.91 -5.49 -14.15
N GLY A 25 16.30 -4.54 -14.86
CA GLY A 25 15.06 -4.77 -15.62
C GLY A 25 13.76 -4.62 -14.84
N LEU A 26 13.84 -4.51 -13.51
CA LEU A 26 12.69 -4.16 -12.70
C LEU A 26 12.59 -2.64 -12.55
N SER A 27 11.36 -2.14 -12.57
CA SER A 27 11.07 -0.74 -12.29
C SER A 27 11.40 -0.38 -10.84
N GLU A 28 11.85 0.85 -10.61
CA GLU A 28 12.12 1.36 -9.27
C GLU A 28 10.90 1.19 -8.34
N ALA A 29 11.17 0.73 -7.12
CA ALA A 29 10.14 0.55 -6.11
C ALA A 29 9.58 1.93 -5.70
N LYS A 30 8.30 2.15 -6.02
CA LYS A 30 7.57 3.34 -5.60
C LYS A 30 7.04 3.12 -4.18
N TYR A 31 7.83 3.54 -3.20
CA TYR A 31 7.33 3.65 -1.83
C TYR A 31 6.48 4.90 -1.70
N LEU A 32 5.40 4.81 -0.91
CA LEU A 32 4.70 6.01 -0.47
C LEU A 32 5.70 6.88 0.31
N LYS A 33 5.71 8.19 0.02
CA LYS A 33 6.52 9.13 0.81
C LYS A 33 6.19 8.91 2.29
N LYS A 34 7.21 8.89 3.15
CA LYS A 34 7.02 8.78 4.59
C LYS A 34 6.12 9.93 5.06
N ILE A 35 4.83 9.63 5.21
CA ILE A 35 3.86 10.55 5.78
C ILE A 35 4.15 10.55 7.28
N GLN A 36 4.26 11.72 7.90
CA GLN A 36 4.25 11.78 9.36
C GLN A 36 2.84 11.41 9.82
N VAL A 37 2.64 10.12 10.10
CA VAL A 37 1.41 9.63 10.74
C VAL A 37 1.54 9.92 12.22
N LYS A 38 0.72 10.84 12.72
CA LYS A 38 0.62 11.12 14.14
C LYS A 38 -0.04 9.91 14.83
N PRO A 39 0.56 9.36 15.89
CA PRO A 39 -0.05 8.27 16.64
C PRO A 39 -1.41 8.69 17.20
N PHE A 40 -2.39 7.77 17.13
CA PHE A 40 -3.72 7.92 17.72
C PHE A 40 -4.53 9.14 17.21
N ASP A 41 -4.36 9.50 15.94
CA ASP A 41 -5.07 10.62 15.31
C ASP A 41 -6.40 10.19 14.67
N THR A 42 -7.22 9.45 15.43
CA THR A 42 -8.49 8.95 14.96
C THR A 42 -9.50 10.08 14.80
N LYS A 43 -10.10 10.19 13.61
CA LYS A 43 -11.24 11.06 13.33
C LYS A 43 -12.54 10.26 13.46
N LEU A 44 -13.44 10.73 14.31
CA LEU A 44 -14.80 10.22 14.41
C LEU A 44 -15.75 11.11 13.60
N SER A 45 -16.63 10.49 12.82
CA SER A 45 -17.67 11.17 12.06
C SER A 45 -18.99 10.42 12.17
N LYS A 46 -20.10 11.16 12.10
CA LYS A 46 -21.45 10.60 12.11
C LYS A 46 -22.14 10.96 10.81
N LEU A 47 -22.66 9.95 10.13
CA LEU A 47 -23.40 10.10 8.88
C LEU A 47 -24.87 10.45 9.18
N ASN A 48 -25.55 11.05 8.19
CA ASN A 48 -26.95 11.48 8.34
C ASN A 48 -27.92 10.33 8.63
N ASN A 49 -27.56 9.11 8.24
CA ASN A 49 -28.32 7.88 8.53
C ASN A 49 -28.02 7.29 9.91
N GLY A 50 -27.23 7.97 10.75
CA GLY A 50 -26.95 7.56 12.12
C GLY A 50 -25.71 6.68 12.29
N LEU A 51 -25.06 6.23 11.21
CA LEU A 51 -23.83 5.43 11.29
C LEU A 51 -22.65 6.24 11.82
N SER A 52 -21.85 5.62 12.68
CA SER A 52 -20.59 6.17 13.18
C SER A 52 -19.41 5.58 12.41
N VAL A 53 -18.52 6.45 11.92
CA VAL A 53 -17.30 6.06 11.20
C VAL A 53 -16.10 6.60 11.95
N ALA A 54 -15.22 5.71 12.38
CA ALA A 54 -13.90 6.04 12.92
C ALA A 54 -12.85 5.71 11.86
N SER A 55 -11.97 6.66 11.56
CA SER A 55 -10.89 6.49 10.59
C SER A 55 -9.62 7.16 11.06
N GLU A 56 -8.46 6.57 10.78
CA GLU A 56 -7.16 7.18 11.06
C GLU A 56 -6.22 7.05 9.85
N PRO A 57 -5.29 8.00 9.63
CA PRO A 57 -4.25 7.84 8.63
C PRO A 57 -3.35 6.64 8.98
N HIS A 58 -3.07 5.77 8.00
CA HIS A 58 -2.16 4.64 8.16
C HIS A 58 -0.98 4.76 7.20
N TYR A 59 0.22 4.41 7.67
CA TYR A 59 1.41 4.36 6.81
C TYR A 59 1.48 3.00 6.12
N GLY A 60 1.32 2.97 4.80
CA GLY A 60 1.40 1.76 4.01
C GLY A 60 0.45 1.79 2.83
N ILE A 61 0.56 0.77 1.99
CA ILE A 61 -0.28 0.58 0.79
C ILE A 61 -1.58 -0.17 1.11
N TYR A 62 -1.67 -0.76 2.30
CA TYR A 62 -2.80 -1.55 2.76
C TYR A 62 -3.48 -0.85 3.94
N CYS A 63 -4.80 -1.03 4.07
CA CYS A 63 -5.56 -0.60 5.23
C CYS A 63 -6.46 -1.73 5.73
N THR A 64 -6.77 -1.71 7.02
CA THR A 64 -7.74 -2.62 7.64
C THR A 64 -9.05 -1.88 7.84
N VAL A 65 -10.16 -2.51 7.46
CA VAL A 65 -11.51 -1.96 7.68
C VAL A 65 -12.30 -2.96 8.51
N GLY A 66 -12.94 -2.48 9.57
CA GLY A 66 -13.80 -3.26 10.44
C GLY A 66 -15.20 -2.67 10.51
N ILE A 67 -16.20 -3.53 10.68
CA ILE A 67 -17.59 -3.14 10.93
C ILE A 67 -17.98 -3.76 12.27
N LEU A 68 -18.52 -2.93 13.16
CA LEU A 68 -19.13 -3.36 14.40
C LEU A 68 -20.64 -3.22 14.28
N SER A 69 -21.37 -4.29 14.60
CA SER A 69 -22.82 -4.24 14.79
C SER A 69 -23.13 -4.48 16.25
N THR A 70 -24.03 -3.68 16.80
CA THR A 70 -24.53 -3.84 18.18
C THR A 70 -25.68 -4.85 18.27
N ASP A 71 -26.19 -5.34 17.15
CA ASP A 71 -27.36 -6.22 17.08
C ASP A 71 -26.98 -7.71 17.24
N PHE A 72 -26.19 -8.02 18.28
CA PHE A 72 -25.99 -9.41 18.68
C PHE A 72 -27.20 -9.89 19.48
N LYS A 73 -27.99 -10.77 18.86
CA LYS A 73 -29.09 -11.51 19.50
C LYS A 73 -28.60 -12.87 19.96
#